data_AF-A0A0T2IIK1-F1
#
_entry.id   AF-A0A0T2IIK1-F1
#
_cell.length_a   1.000
_cell.length_b   1.000
_cell.length_c   1.000
_cell.angle_alpha   90.00
_cell.angle_beta   90.00
_cell.angle_gamma   90.00
#
_symmetry.space_group_name_H-M   'P 1'
#
loop_
_entity.id
_entity.type
_entity.pdbx_description
1 polymer ?
#
loop_
_entity_poly.entity_id
_entity_poly.type
_entity_poly.pdbx_seq_one_letter_code
_entity_poly.pdbx_strand_id
1 'polypeptide(L)'
;MAETFRKTWRGEIVSSEGFSVRLNGRSALTYKDAGGELRVDTEPMTGSGTTVTVYSGSIPDSPQRGRIQVMDNIAKAFQYAGWVLVPS
;
A
#
# COMPACT_ATOMS: atom_id res chain seq x y z
N MET A 1 -1.62 -6.76 -20.49
CA MET A 1 -1.13 -7.87 -19.63
C MET A 1 -1.83 -7.75 -18.29
N ALA A 2 -2.20 -8.85 -17.63
CA ALA A 2 -2.77 -8.77 -16.30
C ALA A 2 -1.65 -8.40 -15.30
N GLU A 3 -1.93 -7.50 -14.36
CA GLU A 3 -1.01 -7.17 -13.28
C GLU A 3 -0.74 -8.43 -12.44
N THR A 4 0.53 -8.64 -12.08
CA THR A 4 0.95 -9.75 -11.21
C THR A 4 1.68 -9.21 -10.00
N PHE A 5 1.56 -9.94 -8.89
CA PHE A 5 2.17 -9.59 -7.62
C PHE A 5 3.08 -10.71 -7.15
N ARG A 6 4.17 -10.32 -6.49
CA ARG A 6 5.03 -11.24 -5.74
C ARG A 6 5.34 -10.69 -4.36
N LYS A 7 5.46 -11.57 -3.38
CA LYS A 7 5.91 -11.22 -2.03
C LYS A 7 7.40 -11.55 -1.86
N THR A 8 8.20 -10.60 -1.41
CA THR A 8 9.59 -10.84 -1.05
C THR A 8 9.70 -11.46 0.35
N TRP A 9 10.84 -12.05 0.67
CA TRP A 9 11.12 -12.61 2.00
C TRP A 9 11.05 -11.56 3.11
N ARG A 10 11.19 -10.26 2.80
CA ARG A 10 11.07 -9.14 3.75
C ARG A 10 9.64 -8.64 3.94
N GLY A 11 8.66 -9.32 3.33
CA GLY A 11 7.25 -8.96 3.41
C GLY A 11 6.84 -7.79 2.51
N GLU A 12 7.70 -7.38 1.56
CA GLU A 12 7.35 -6.39 0.55
C GLU A 12 6.57 -7.06 -0.60
N ILE A 13 5.49 -6.43 -1.03
CA ILE A 13 4.65 -6.85 -2.14
C ILE A 13 5.04 -6.01 -3.35
N VAL A 14 5.48 -6.65 -4.43
CA VAL A 14 5.98 -6.00 -5.63
C VAL A 14 5.02 -6.28 -6.78
N SER A 15 4.52 -5.22 -7.42
CA SER A 15 3.69 -5.28 -8.62
C SER A 15 4.55 -5.30 -9.89
N SER A 16 4.08 -6.01 -10.93
CA SER A 16 4.64 -5.91 -12.28
C SER A 16 4.45 -4.54 -12.95
N GLU A 17 3.57 -3.69 -12.41
CA GLU A 17 3.35 -2.31 -12.89
C GLU A 17 4.38 -1.31 -12.33
N GLY A 18 5.35 -1.77 -11.54
CA GLY A 18 6.50 -0.95 -11.12
C GLY A 18 6.33 -0.24 -9.78
N PHE A 19 5.36 -0.66 -8.95
CA PHE A 19 5.22 -0.21 -7.57
C PHE A 19 5.43 -1.33 -6.56
N SER A 20 5.76 -0.97 -5.31
CA SER A 20 5.80 -1.90 -4.19
C SER A 20 5.17 -1.33 -2.92
N VAL A 21 4.66 -2.22 -2.08
CA VAL A 21 4.02 -1.91 -0.80
C VAL A 21 4.61 -2.79 0.29
N ARG A 22 4.98 -2.19 1.42
CA ARG A 22 5.48 -2.91 2.60
C ARG A 22 4.90 -2.31 3.87
N LEU A 23 4.28 -3.13 4.72
CA LEU A 23 3.94 -2.71 6.08
C LEU A 23 5.22 -2.58 6.91
N ASN A 24 5.43 -1.41 7.52
CA ASN A 24 6.53 -1.11 8.42
C ASN A 24 6.01 -1.05 9.85
N GLY A 25 5.94 -2.22 10.50
CA GLY A 25 5.39 -2.32 11.85
C GLY A 25 3.88 -2.17 11.85
N ARG A 26 3.34 -1.48 12.86
CA ARG A 26 1.89 -1.37 13.10
C ARG A 26 1.24 -0.13 12.49
N SER A 27 1.99 0.97 12.38
CA SER A 27 1.40 2.30 12.13
C SER A 27 1.84 2.97 10.83
N ALA A 28 2.56 2.27 9.97
CA ALA A 28 2.95 2.83 8.68
C ALA A 28 3.13 1.75 7.62
N LEU A 29 2.94 2.16 6.37
CA LEU A 29 3.37 1.42 5.19
C LEU A 29 4.36 2.28 4.37
N THR A 30 5.29 1.62 3.71
CA THR A 30 6.09 2.21 2.64
C THR A 30 5.46 1.83 1.32
N TYR A 31 5.16 2.84 0.51
CA TYR A 31 4.81 2.72 -0.90
C TYR A 31 6.00 3.20 -1.74
N LYS A 32 6.36 2.49 -2.80
CA LYS A 32 7.42 2.89 -3.74
C LYS A 32 6.91 2.80 -5.16
N ASP A 33 7.26 3.77 -5.98
CA ASP A 33 7.09 3.73 -7.43
C ASP A 33 8.22 4.51 -8.13
N ALA A 34 8.08 4.80 -9.42
CA ALA A 34 9.05 5.58 -10.19
C ALA A 34 9.30 7.00 -9.64
N GLY A 35 8.35 7.58 -8.90
CA GLY A 35 8.48 8.86 -8.21
C GLY A 35 9.20 8.80 -6.87
N GLY A 36 9.66 7.60 -6.45
CA GLY A 36 10.42 7.38 -5.22
C GLY A 36 9.61 6.76 -4.09
N GLU A 37 10.12 6.88 -2.87
CA GLU A 37 9.52 6.28 -1.67
C GLU A 37 8.54 7.24 -0.99
N LEU A 38 7.40 6.71 -0.54
CA LEU A 38 6.39 7.40 0.25
C LEU A 38 6.10 6.60 1.52
N ARG A 39 6.22 7.26 2.66
CA ARG A 39 5.66 6.75 3.91
C ARG A 39 4.19 7.15 3.98
N VAL A 40 3.31 6.18 4.16
CA VAL A 40 1.88 6.39 4.33
C VAL A 40 1.52 5.91 5.72
N ASP A 41 0.85 6.76 6.49
CA ASP A 41 0.47 6.42 7.86
C ASP A 41 -0.71 5.46 7.83
N THR A 42 -0.67 4.49 8.74
CA THR A 42 -1.70 3.46 8.85
C THR A 42 -2.12 3.24 10.29
N GLU A 43 -3.32 2.73 10.49
CA GLU A 43 -3.78 2.29 11.81
C GLU A 43 -4.25 0.83 11.70
N PRO A 44 -3.73 -0.08 12.52
CA PRO A 44 -4.22 -1.45 12.54
C PRO A 44 -5.50 -1.48 13.36
N MET A 45 -6.58 -2.00 12.78
CA MET A 45 -7.81 -2.23 13.55
C MET A 45 -7.70 -3.53 14.34
N THR A 46 -8.07 -3.51 15.61
CA THR A 46 -8.18 -4.70 16.45
C THR A 46 -9.35 -5.56 15.98
N GLY A 47 -9.06 -6.73 15.38
CA GLY A 47 -10.06 -7.69 14.90
C GLY A 47 -9.43 -9.01 14.43
N SER A 48 -10.25 -10.00 14.10
CA SER A 48 -9.79 -11.27 13.51
C SER A 48 -9.36 -11.05 12.06
N GLY A 49 -8.08 -10.73 11.85
CA GLY A 49 -7.47 -10.46 10.54
C GLY A 49 -6.47 -9.30 10.59
N THR A 50 -5.77 -9.04 9.49
CA THR A 50 -4.97 -7.82 9.32
C THR A 50 -5.81 -6.79 8.58
N THR A 51 -6.63 -6.05 9.34
CA THR A 51 -7.37 -4.90 8.82
C THR A 51 -6.53 -3.66 9.08
N VAL A 52 -6.26 -2.90 8.02
CA VAL A 52 -5.37 -1.75 8.07
C VAL A 52 -6.12 -0.56 7.48
N THR A 53 -6.30 0.46 8.30
CA THR A 53 -6.79 1.77 7.89
C THR A 53 -5.64 2.54 7.28
N VAL A 54 -5.84 3.12 6.10
CA VAL A 54 -4.84 3.96 5.44
C VAL A 54 -5.33 5.40 5.44
N TYR A 55 -4.52 6.32 5.97
CA TYR A 55 -4.85 7.73 6.00
C TYR A 55 -4.50 8.37 4.66
N SER A 56 -5.52 8.61 3.83
CA SER A 56 -5.38 9.20 2.50
C SER A 56 -4.74 10.60 2.53
N GLY A 57 -4.92 11.34 3.63
CA GLY A 57 -4.29 12.64 3.87
C GLY A 57 -2.76 12.61 3.99
N SER A 58 -2.16 11.45 4.32
CA SER A 58 -0.70 11.28 4.33
C SER A 58 -0.09 11.11 2.93
N ILE A 59 -0.93 10.94 1.91
CA ILE A 59 -0.52 10.82 0.52
C ILE A 59 -0.56 12.22 -0.12
N PRO A 60 0.61 12.80 -0.45
CA PRO A 60 0.67 14.07 -1.16
C PRO A 60 0.07 13.88 -2.55
N ASP A 61 -0.81 14.80 -2.94
CA ASP A 61 -1.34 14.82 -4.30
C ASP A 61 -0.36 15.59 -5.18
N SER A 62 0.19 14.94 -6.20
CA SER A 62 1.13 15.57 -7.12
C SER A 62 0.82 15.19 -8.57
N PRO A 63 1.24 16.01 -9.55
CA PRO A 63 1.06 15.69 -10.97
C PRO A 63 1.70 14.36 -11.39
N GLN A 64 2.75 13.93 -10.68
CA GLN A 64 3.46 12.68 -10.94
C GLN A 64 2.86 11.48 -10.20
N ARG A 65 2.10 11.73 -9.12
CA ARG A 65 1.57 10.70 -8.23
C ARG A 65 0.23 11.17 -7.66
N GLY A 66 -0.85 10.81 -8.34
CA GLY A 66 -2.20 11.12 -7.87
C GLY A 66 -2.56 10.28 -6.65
N ARG A 67 -3.18 10.91 -5.64
CA ARG A 67 -3.60 10.22 -4.41
C ARG A 67 -4.47 9.00 -4.69
N ILE A 68 -5.41 9.12 -5.62
CA ILE A 68 -6.34 8.05 -6.00
C ILE A 68 -5.58 6.84 -6.55
N GLN A 69 -4.58 7.05 -7.40
CA GLN A 69 -3.78 5.97 -7.97
C GLN A 69 -2.98 5.22 -6.89
N VAL A 70 -2.39 5.95 -5.94
CA VAL A 70 -1.66 5.33 -4.83
C VAL A 70 -2.58 4.48 -3.97
N MET A 71 -3.78 4.98 -3.65
CA MET A 71 -4.78 4.23 -2.88
C MET A 71 -5.23 2.97 -3.61
N ASP A 72 -5.47 3.05 -4.93
CA ASP A 72 -5.82 1.89 -5.77
C ASP A 72 -4.68 0.85 -5.78
N ASN A 73 -3.43 1.28 -5.97
CA ASN A 73 -2.26 0.42 -5.94
C ASN A 73 -2.09 -0.30 -4.58
N ILE A 74 -2.29 0.44 -3.48
CA ILE A 74 -2.27 -0.13 -2.12
C ILE A 74 -3.40 -1.15 -1.95
N ALA A 75 -4.62 -0.85 -2.42
CA ALA A 75 -5.76 -1.75 -2.34
C ALA A 75 -5.49 -3.09 -3.04
N LYS A 76 -4.95 -3.05 -4.26
CA LYS A 76 -4.59 -4.26 -5.01
C LYS A 76 -3.51 -5.07 -4.31
N ALA A 77 -2.47 -4.41 -3.78
CA ALA A 77 -1.43 -5.08 -3.01
C ALA A 77 -1.99 -5.74 -1.74
N PHE A 78 -2.91 -5.08 -1.03
CA PHE A 78 -3.55 -5.60 0.17
C PHE A 78 -4.45 -6.80 -0.16
N GLN A 79 -5.21 -6.73 -1.26
CA GLN A 79 -6.00 -7.85 -1.75
C GLN A 79 -5.13 -9.09 -2.02
N TYR A 80 -3.98 -8.91 -2.68
CA TYR A 80 -3.01 -9.99 -2.87
C TYR A 80 -2.44 -10.53 -1.55
N ALA A 81 -2.22 -9.66 -0.57
CA ALA A 81 -1.71 -10.04 0.75
C ALA A 81 -2.73 -10.73 1.66
N GLY A 82 -4.02 -10.71 1.30
CA GLY A 82 -5.12 -11.12 2.16
C GLY A 82 -5.42 -10.11 3.28
N TRP A 83 -5.08 -8.84 3.09
CA TRP A 83 -5.37 -7.74 4.03
C TRP A 83 -6.63 -7.00 3.61
N VAL A 84 -7.34 -6.45 4.59
CA VAL A 84 -8.51 -5.63 4.35
C VAL A 84 -8.11 -4.16 4.47
N LEU A 85 -8.28 -3.41 3.38
CA LEU A 85 -8.07 -1.97 3.35
C LEU A 85 -9.34 -1.25 3.81
N VAL A 86 -9.19 -0.37 4.79
CA VAL A 86 -10.25 0.59 5.17
C VAL A 86 -9.77 1.99 4.80
N PRO A 87 -10.36 2.65 3.80
CA PRO A 87 -10.00 4.03 3.48
C PRO A 87 -10.50 4.98 4.58
N SER A 88 -9.69 5.97 4.95
CA SER A 88 -10.05 7.08 5.85
C SER A 88 -9.69 8.44 5.27
#